data_AF-G0PM36-F1
#
_entry.id   AF-G0PM36-F1
#
_cell.length_a   1.000
_cell.length_b   1.000
_cell.length_c   1.000
_cell.angle_alpha   90.00
_cell.angle_beta   90.00
_cell.angle_gamma   90.00
#
_symmetry.space_group_name_H-M   'P 1'
#
loop_
_entity.id
_entity.type
_entity.pdbx_description
1 polymer ?
#
loop_
_entity_poly.entity_id
_entity_poly.type
_entity_poly.pdbx_seq_one_letter_code
_entity_poly.pdbx_strand_id
1 'polypeptide(L)'
;MSFCQPDGQDYVCCGTPELLVDLVGSQNKLTFPDKWNFYPRQSHYDYSVFVRSSKEQLESDPAFKNQVILTTPRTTTTTHTTTRKRQSIKKSNVVLQMLTIPSLSRGNYSNSLKLSTNSVLVRDGSCVFVVDTGLPAQKKQISKNLASYGAPAKKIKFVVVTSSQPQFSGNLNLFPFSQFIMADATMYKDNIVFMKRFEKHSILELCSPNSLIQSTPGPTPNSITVIVRNVDLMGTIAIAGALFPNGNDLNVFDRNSIYDIDKLIESRNRIICEVDWIVPASSSPFRVTQLHRTNANC
;
A
#
# COMPACT_ATOMS: atom_id res chain seq x y z
N MET A 1 31.27 23.76 14.78
CA MET A 1 31.30 22.36 15.25
C MET A 1 31.98 21.55 14.15
N SER A 2 33.09 20.88 14.44
CA SER A 2 33.80 20.09 13.42
C SER A 2 32.99 18.83 13.10
N PHE A 3 32.68 18.63 11.82
CA PHE A 3 31.91 17.48 11.31
C PHE A 3 32.62 16.13 11.49
N CYS A 4 33.91 16.18 11.77
CA CYS A 4 34.74 15.02 12.08
C CYS A 4 35.39 15.22 13.46
N GLN A 5 35.46 14.14 14.23
CA GLN A 5 36.16 14.09 15.50
C GLN A 5 37.32 13.08 15.42
N PRO A 6 38.48 13.38 16.01
CA PRO A 6 39.59 12.44 16.07
C PRO A 6 39.22 11.27 17.00
N ASP A 7 39.49 10.04 16.54
CA ASP A 7 39.34 8.80 17.30
C ASP A 7 40.64 7.99 17.18
N GLY A 8 41.55 8.20 18.14
CA GLY A 8 42.89 7.60 18.10
C GLY A 8 43.74 8.14 16.94
N GLN A 9 44.20 7.24 16.05
CA GLN A 9 44.91 7.61 14.82
C GLN A 9 43.96 7.85 13.62
N ASP A 10 42.67 7.62 13.80
CA ASP A 10 41.64 7.74 12.77
C ASP A 10 40.77 8.99 13.00
N TYR A 11 39.94 9.31 12.00
CA TYR A 11 38.92 10.35 12.08
C TYR A 11 37.54 9.75 11.81
N VAL A 12 36.56 10.11 12.63
CA VAL A 12 35.15 9.71 12.45
C VAL A 12 34.34 10.93 12.04
N CYS A 13 33.71 10.87 10.87
CA CYS A 13 32.89 11.93 10.31
C CYS A 13 31.41 11.51 10.22
N CYS A 14 30.49 12.35 10.67
CA CYS A 14 29.05 12.08 10.65
C CYS A 14 28.31 13.07 9.73
N GLY A 15 27.60 12.58 8.70
CA GLY A 15 26.82 13.43 7.78
C GLY A 15 26.02 12.65 6.73
N THR A 16 25.08 13.32 6.05
CA THR A 16 24.34 12.73 4.91
C THR A 16 25.22 12.65 3.67
N PRO A 17 24.94 11.76 2.70
CA PRO A 17 25.73 11.63 1.47
C PRO A 17 25.85 12.94 0.69
N GLU A 18 24.84 13.80 0.68
CA GLU A 18 24.90 15.12 0.03
C GLU A 18 25.96 16.02 0.69
N LEU A 19 26.11 15.92 2.01
CA LEU A 19 27.09 16.68 2.78
C LEU A 19 28.53 16.16 2.55
N LEU A 20 28.68 14.84 2.35
CA LEU A 20 29.95 14.21 1.97
C LEU A 20 30.34 14.55 0.52
N VAL A 21 29.38 14.63 -0.40
CA VAL A 21 29.61 15.07 -1.78
C VAL A 21 30.02 16.54 -1.83
N ASP A 22 29.41 17.42 -1.01
CA ASP A 22 29.83 18.82 -0.89
C ASP A 22 31.22 18.96 -0.22
N LEU A 23 31.59 18.08 0.72
CA LEU A 23 32.92 18.06 1.35
C LEU A 23 34.04 17.61 0.39
N VAL A 24 33.74 16.67 -0.51
CA VAL A 24 34.69 16.18 -1.52
C VAL A 24 34.70 17.05 -2.78
N GLY A 25 33.57 17.69 -3.10
CA GLY A 25 33.38 18.54 -4.29
C GLY A 25 33.69 20.02 -4.06
N SER A 26 33.66 20.51 -2.82
CA SER A 26 34.01 21.91 -2.54
C SER A 26 35.52 22.12 -2.56
N GLN A 27 35.95 23.19 -3.24
CA GLN A 27 37.34 23.62 -3.38
C GLN A 27 38.00 24.11 -2.06
N ASN A 28 37.51 23.67 -0.91
CA ASN A 28 38.20 23.91 0.34
C ASN A 28 39.18 22.77 0.59
N LYS A 29 40.48 23.09 0.48
CA LYS A 29 41.63 22.24 0.79
C LYS A 29 41.58 21.75 2.24
N LEU A 30 40.72 20.78 2.53
CA LEU A 30 40.88 19.90 3.67
C LEU A 30 41.76 18.75 3.17
N THR A 31 43.02 18.75 3.59
CA THR A 31 43.91 17.61 3.44
C THR A 31 43.36 16.47 4.28
N PHE A 32 42.62 15.55 3.64
CA PHE A 32 42.26 14.29 4.24
C PHE A 32 43.53 13.43 4.40
N PRO A 33 43.62 12.59 5.45
CA PRO A 33 44.71 11.64 5.58
C PRO A 33 44.73 10.65 4.41
N ASP A 34 45.92 10.22 3.97
CA ASP A 34 46.10 9.25 2.88
C ASP A 34 45.46 7.89 3.15
N LYS A 35 45.08 7.63 4.42
CA LYS A 35 44.40 6.42 4.87
C LYS A 35 43.11 6.78 5.61
N TRP A 36 42.02 6.26 5.10
CA TRP A 36 40.67 6.40 5.61
C TRP A 36 40.02 5.03 5.56
N ASN A 37 39.43 4.63 6.68
CA ASN A 37 38.75 3.35 6.84
C ASN A 37 37.25 3.59 6.98
N PHE A 38 36.45 2.87 6.20
CA PHE A 38 34.99 2.86 6.34
C PHE A 38 34.61 1.74 7.31
N TYR A 39 33.89 2.09 8.38
CA TYR A 39 33.40 1.11 9.34
C TYR A 39 31.98 0.66 8.96
N PRO A 40 31.76 -0.61 8.55
CA PRO A 40 30.41 -1.11 8.32
C PRO A 40 29.69 -1.37 9.66
N ARG A 41 28.47 -0.84 9.77
CA ARG A 41 27.39 -1.13 10.74
C ARG A 41 27.78 -1.22 12.23
N GLN A 42 27.42 -0.19 13.00
CA GLN A 42 26.97 -0.37 14.39
C GLN A 42 25.51 0.07 14.50
N SER A 43 24.72 -0.64 15.32
CA SER A 43 23.24 -0.64 15.37
C SER A 43 22.56 0.67 15.82
N HIS A 44 23.29 1.78 15.90
CA HIS A 44 22.77 3.04 16.45
C HIS A 44 22.52 4.15 15.43
N TYR A 45 22.90 4.00 14.16
CA TYR A 45 22.62 4.99 13.12
C TYR A 45 22.18 4.33 11.80
N ASP A 46 20.94 4.59 11.39
CA ASP A 46 20.29 4.03 10.19
C ASP A 46 20.55 4.89 8.95
N TYR A 47 21.57 4.59 8.13
CA TYR A 47 21.56 4.98 6.71
C TYR A 47 22.30 3.95 5.83
N SER A 48 21.72 3.64 4.67
CA SER A 48 22.39 2.95 3.57
C SER A 48 22.46 3.90 2.37
N VAL A 49 23.65 4.12 1.82
CA VAL A 49 23.87 4.88 0.58
C VAL A 49 24.43 3.92 -0.46
N PHE A 50 23.74 3.82 -1.59
CA PHE A 50 24.23 3.09 -2.75
C PHE A 50 24.79 4.11 -3.74
N VAL A 51 26.11 4.22 -3.85
CA VAL A 51 26.77 4.93 -4.96
C VAL A 51 27.31 3.85 -5.89
N ARG A 52 26.64 3.63 -7.03
CA ARG A 52 27.18 2.78 -8.08
C ARG A 52 27.79 3.65 -9.17
N SER A 53 29.11 3.74 -9.17
CA SER A 53 29.85 3.77 -10.43
C SER A 53 30.41 2.36 -10.67
N SER A 54 30.31 1.93 -11.93
CA SER A 54 30.87 0.70 -12.50
C SER A 54 30.10 -0.62 -12.28
N LYS A 55 30.25 -1.46 -13.31
CA LYS A 55 29.46 -2.63 -13.70
C LYS A 55 29.74 -3.81 -12.77
N GLU A 56 28.71 -4.44 -12.22
CA GLU A 56 28.81 -5.85 -11.79
C GLU A 56 27.42 -6.50 -11.61
N GLN A 57 27.28 -7.70 -12.17
CA GLN A 57 26.08 -8.54 -12.14
C GLN A 57 25.88 -9.12 -10.72
N LEU A 58 24.65 -9.09 -10.21
CA LEU A 58 24.31 -9.75 -8.96
C LEU A 58 24.11 -11.26 -9.24
N GLU A 59 25.00 -12.10 -8.72
CA GLU A 59 24.78 -13.54 -8.63
C GLU A 59 23.81 -13.87 -7.48
N SER A 60 23.00 -14.89 -7.70
CA SER A 60 21.96 -15.41 -6.81
C SER A 60 22.53 -16.36 -5.76
N ASP A 61 22.27 -16.12 -4.47
CA ASP A 61 22.63 -17.07 -3.40
C ASP A 61 21.38 -17.84 -2.89
N PRO A 62 21.36 -19.19 -2.97
CA PRO A 62 20.24 -20.04 -2.60
C PRO A 62 20.51 -20.81 -1.29
N ALA A 63 20.26 -20.24 -0.11
CA ALA A 63 20.16 -21.05 1.11
C ALA A 63 19.57 -20.27 2.29
N PHE A 64 18.32 -20.52 2.66
CA PHE A 64 17.89 -20.47 4.07
C PHE A 64 16.70 -21.41 4.28
N LYS A 65 17.00 -22.71 4.35
CA LYS A 65 16.15 -23.69 5.05
C LYS A 65 16.64 -23.75 6.49
N ASN A 66 15.76 -23.55 7.46
CA ASN A 66 15.44 -24.54 8.50
C ASN A 66 14.54 -24.00 9.62
N GLN A 67 13.48 -24.79 9.88
CA GLN A 67 12.94 -25.22 11.19
C GLN A 67 12.44 -24.19 12.20
N VAL A 68 11.16 -24.30 12.61
CA VAL A 68 10.73 -24.57 14.01
C VAL A 68 9.33 -25.24 13.99
N ILE A 69 9.13 -26.23 14.86
CA ILE A 69 7.90 -27.05 15.05
C ILE A 69 7.22 -26.65 16.39
N LEU A 70 5.90 -26.93 16.49
CA LEU A 70 5.03 -27.08 17.70
C LEU A 70 4.50 -25.76 18.32
N THR A 71 3.23 -25.59 18.74
CA THR A 71 2.18 -26.52 19.20
C THR A 71 0.82 -25.81 19.17
N THR A 72 -0.28 -26.56 19.01
CA THR A 72 -1.68 -26.11 19.07
C THR A 72 -2.20 -25.97 20.52
N PRO A 73 -3.12 -25.04 20.78
CA PRO A 73 -4.09 -25.19 21.87
C PRO A 73 -5.55 -25.21 21.40
N ARG A 74 -6.33 -25.95 22.20
CA ARG A 74 -7.71 -26.39 22.06
C ARG A 74 -8.75 -25.25 22.15
N THR A 75 -9.76 -25.37 21.31
CA THR A 75 -10.96 -24.53 21.19
C THR A 75 -11.94 -24.74 22.34
N THR A 76 -12.59 -23.67 22.81
CA THR A 76 -13.88 -23.78 23.50
C THR A 76 -14.86 -22.79 22.87
N THR A 77 -15.97 -23.33 22.38
CA THR A 77 -17.00 -22.65 21.61
C THR A 77 -18.06 -22.07 22.55
N THR A 78 -18.49 -20.82 22.35
CA THR A 78 -19.76 -20.33 22.91
C THR A 78 -20.50 -19.55 21.83
N THR A 79 -21.69 -20.04 21.49
CA THR A 79 -22.61 -19.50 20.49
C THR A 79 -23.50 -18.44 21.12
N HIS A 80 -23.58 -17.25 20.52
CA HIS A 80 -24.63 -16.27 20.82
C HIS A 80 -25.41 -15.93 19.54
N THR A 81 -26.68 -16.28 19.55
CA THR A 81 -27.68 -15.97 18.53
C THR A 81 -28.35 -14.65 18.90
N THR A 82 -28.31 -13.66 18.02
CA THR A 82 -29.17 -12.46 18.15
C THR A 82 -29.85 -12.12 16.82
N THR A 83 -31.18 -12.22 16.85
CA THR A 83 -32.16 -11.83 15.85
C THR A 83 -32.09 -10.35 15.49
N ARG A 84 -31.87 -10.02 14.21
CA ARG A 84 -31.91 -8.65 13.65
C ARG A 84 -33.34 -8.26 13.27
N LYS A 85 -33.86 -7.17 13.86
CA LYS A 85 -35.00 -6.42 13.32
C LYS A 85 -34.56 -5.62 12.10
N ARG A 86 -35.28 -5.75 10.97
CA ARG A 86 -35.08 -4.94 9.75
C ARG A 86 -35.53 -3.50 10.00
N GLN A 87 -34.59 -2.55 9.94
CA GLN A 87 -34.89 -1.12 9.78
C GLN A 87 -34.98 -0.77 8.29
N SER A 88 -35.84 0.21 7.97
CA SER A 88 -36.10 0.63 6.59
C SER A 88 -34.88 1.30 5.95
N ILE A 89 -34.62 0.93 4.69
CA ILE A 89 -33.44 1.35 3.93
C ILE A 89 -33.68 2.76 3.40
N LYS A 90 -33.08 3.77 4.03
CA LYS A 90 -32.83 5.06 3.38
C LYS A 90 -31.92 4.80 2.19
N LYS A 91 -32.34 5.24 0.99
CA LYS A 91 -31.53 5.20 -0.25
C LYS A 91 -30.22 5.95 0.03
N SER A 92 -29.11 5.22 0.23
CA SER A 92 -27.81 5.85 0.46
C SER A 92 -27.18 6.20 -0.87
N ASN A 93 -26.86 7.47 -1.09
CA ASN A 93 -26.22 7.96 -2.30
C ASN A 93 -24.70 7.79 -2.17
N VAL A 94 -24.20 6.55 -2.20
CA VAL A 94 -22.75 6.32 -2.23
C VAL A 94 -22.25 6.52 -3.66
N VAL A 95 -21.29 7.42 -3.83
CA VAL A 95 -20.74 7.77 -5.16
C VAL A 95 -19.26 7.41 -5.20
N LEU A 96 -18.86 6.72 -6.26
CA LEU A 96 -17.47 6.35 -6.55
C LEU A 96 -16.98 7.11 -7.79
N GLN A 97 -15.81 7.72 -7.70
CA GLN A 97 -15.19 8.45 -8.82
C GLN A 97 -13.70 8.10 -8.94
N MET A 98 -13.24 7.82 -10.16
CA MET A 98 -11.83 7.49 -10.42
C MET A 98 -10.99 8.77 -10.44
N LEU A 99 -9.98 8.86 -9.58
CA LEU A 99 -9.03 9.98 -9.57
C LEU A 99 -7.92 9.82 -10.59
N THR A 100 -7.66 8.60 -11.04
CA THR A 100 -6.61 8.29 -12.02
C THR A 100 -7.14 7.37 -13.11
N ILE A 101 -6.42 7.34 -14.22
CA ILE A 101 -6.63 6.38 -15.30
C ILE A 101 -5.47 5.40 -15.21
N PRO A 102 -5.75 4.10 -15.04
CA PRO A 102 -4.70 3.10 -14.91
C PRO A 102 -4.09 2.80 -16.27
N SER A 103 -2.83 2.38 -16.26
CA SER A 103 -2.15 1.90 -17.46
C SER A 103 -1.08 0.90 -17.05
N LEU A 104 -0.79 -0.06 -17.93
CA LEU A 104 0.26 -1.03 -17.74
C LEU A 104 0.95 -1.28 -19.08
N SER A 105 2.27 -1.17 -19.09
CA SER A 105 3.12 -1.35 -20.26
C SER A 105 4.50 -1.83 -19.83
N ARG A 106 5.26 -2.37 -20.78
CA ARG A 106 6.66 -2.72 -20.55
C ARG A 106 7.49 -1.45 -20.30
N GLY A 107 8.35 -1.50 -19.29
CA GLY A 107 9.29 -0.42 -18.98
C GLY A 107 10.56 -0.46 -19.84
N ASN A 108 11.47 0.48 -19.56
CA ASN A 108 12.68 0.69 -20.37
C ASN A 108 13.82 -0.32 -20.08
N TYR A 109 13.71 -1.08 -18.99
CA TYR A 109 14.70 -2.08 -18.56
C TYR A 109 14.11 -3.50 -18.61
N SER A 110 14.97 -4.51 -18.67
CA SER A 110 14.57 -5.91 -18.52
C SER A 110 13.75 -6.10 -17.24
N ASN A 111 12.61 -6.78 -17.36
CA ASN A 111 11.65 -7.02 -16.27
C ASN A 111 11.09 -5.76 -15.57
N SER A 112 11.21 -4.57 -16.16
CA SER A 112 10.58 -3.36 -15.64
C SER A 112 9.19 -3.14 -16.23
N LEU A 113 8.31 -2.54 -15.44
CA LEU A 113 6.96 -2.16 -15.83
C LEU A 113 6.82 -0.64 -15.76
N LYS A 114 6.17 -0.06 -16.76
CA LYS A 114 5.68 1.31 -16.73
C LYS A 114 4.18 1.26 -16.48
N LEU A 115 3.75 1.70 -15.31
CA LEU A 115 2.37 1.59 -14.87
C LEU A 115 1.85 2.85 -14.19
N SER A 116 0.53 3.00 -14.23
CA SER A 116 -0.29 3.92 -13.44
C SER A 116 -1.33 3.08 -12.71
N THR A 117 -1.59 3.37 -11.44
CA THR A 117 -2.57 2.64 -10.64
C THR A 117 -3.86 3.43 -10.45
N ASN A 118 -4.94 2.73 -10.11
CA ASN A 118 -6.19 3.32 -9.70
C ASN A 118 -6.04 4.00 -8.33
N SER A 119 -6.57 5.22 -8.24
CA SER A 119 -6.86 5.92 -7.00
C SER A 119 -8.31 6.34 -7.07
N VAL A 120 -9.05 6.12 -5.99
CA VAL A 120 -10.52 6.20 -6.03
C VAL A 120 -11.00 7.18 -4.97
N LEU A 121 -11.87 8.11 -5.36
CA LEU A 121 -12.60 8.98 -4.46
C LEU A 121 -13.96 8.35 -4.16
N VAL A 122 -14.29 8.21 -2.88
CA VAL A 122 -15.58 7.70 -2.42
C VAL A 122 -16.29 8.77 -1.58
N ARG A 123 -17.57 8.99 -1.87
CA ARG A 123 -18.47 9.83 -1.08
C ARG A 123 -19.54 8.94 -0.46
N ASP A 124 -19.47 8.76 0.85
CA ASP A 124 -20.45 8.03 1.65
C ASP A 124 -21.17 9.05 2.57
N GLY A 125 -22.28 9.60 2.06
CA GLY A 125 -22.98 10.71 2.71
C GLY A 125 -22.11 11.97 2.81
N SER A 126 -21.92 12.49 4.02
CA SER A 126 -21.04 13.64 4.28
C SER A 126 -19.56 13.27 4.38
N CYS A 127 -19.25 11.97 4.46
CA CYS A 127 -17.89 11.46 4.58
C CYS A 127 -17.27 11.26 3.19
N VAL A 128 -16.09 11.86 2.97
CA VAL A 128 -15.36 11.75 1.70
C VAL A 128 -13.98 11.18 2.00
N PHE A 129 -13.61 10.12 1.30
CA PHE A 129 -12.32 9.48 1.48
C PHE A 129 -11.71 9.06 0.15
N VAL A 130 -10.40 8.85 0.17
CA VAL A 130 -9.62 8.39 -0.98
C VAL A 130 -9.04 7.02 -0.65
N VAL A 131 -9.08 6.11 -1.63
CA VAL A 131 -8.40 4.81 -1.57
C VAL A 131 -7.27 4.81 -2.58
N ASP A 132 -6.07 4.57 -2.07
CA ASP A 132 -4.77 4.68 -2.72
C ASP A 132 -4.48 6.08 -3.29
N THR A 133 -3.20 6.37 -3.49
CA THR A 133 -2.74 7.69 -3.98
C THR A 133 -1.80 7.59 -5.19
N GLY A 134 -1.75 6.40 -5.80
CA GLY A 134 -1.02 6.18 -7.05
C GLY A 134 0.49 6.37 -6.95
N LEU A 135 1.17 6.38 -8.09
CA LEU A 135 2.59 6.74 -8.19
C LEU A 135 2.77 8.27 -8.11
N PRO A 136 3.96 8.77 -7.70
CA PRO A 136 4.24 10.21 -7.68
C PRO A 136 3.96 10.91 -9.04
N ALA A 137 4.17 10.21 -10.16
CA ALA A 137 3.88 10.73 -11.50
C ALA A 137 2.39 11.08 -11.72
N GLN A 138 1.47 10.49 -10.94
CA GLN A 138 0.03 10.71 -11.05
C GLN A 138 -0.46 11.95 -10.27
N LYS A 139 0.44 12.68 -9.58
CA LYS A 139 0.12 13.88 -8.78
C LYS A 139 -0.80 14.88 -9.49
N LYS A 140 -0.46 15.24 -10.73
CA LYS A 140 -1.20 16.23 -11.52
C LYS A 140 -2.61 15.74 -11.85
N GLN A 141 -2.75 14.47 -12.20
CA GLN A 141 -4.05 13.86 -12.52
C GLN A 141 -4.97 13.82 -11.29
N ILE A 142 -4.44 13.35 -10.15
CA ILE A 142 -5.18 13.31 -8.88
C ILE A 142 -5.65 14.71 -8.49
N SER A 143 -4.74 15.70 -8.51
CA SER A 143 -5.06 17.08 -8.13
C SER A 143 -6.14 17.70 -9.04
N LYS A 144 -6.03 17.48 -10.36
CA LYS A 144 -7.01 17.96 -11.35
C LYS A 144 -8.39 17.34 -11.10
N ASN A 145 -8.44 16.03 -10.90
CA ASN A 145 -9.71 15.31 -10.75
C ASN A 145 -10.40 15.60 -9.41
N LEU A 146 -9.62 15.75 -8.32
CA LEU A 146 -10.15 16.23 -7.04
C LEU A 146 -10.83 17.60 -7.18
N ALA A 147 -10.21 18.53 -7.91
CA ALA A 147 -10.78 19.84 -8.18
C ALA A 147 -12.06 19.76 -9.01
N SER A 148 -12.06 18.99 -10.12
CA SER A 148 -13.24 18.83 -10.97
C SER A 148 -14.41 18.16 -10.26
N TYR A 149 -14.14 17.28 -9.30
CA TYR A 149 -15.17 16.60 -8.52
C TYR A 149 -15.65 17.41 -7.31
N GLY A 150 -15.15 18.63 -7.10
CA GLY A 150 -15.50 19.44 -5.93
C GLY A 150 -15.08 18.78 -4.61
N ALA A 151 -13.99 18.02 -4.62
CA ALA A 151 -13.40 17.33 -3.46
C ALA A 151 -11.97 17.87 -3.22
N PRO A 152 -11.80 19.14 -2.82
CA PRO A 152 -10.46 19.64 -2.52
C PRO A 152 -9.85 18.80 -1.39
N ALA A 153 -8.53 18.54 -1.47
CA ALA A 153 -7.85 17.61 -0.57
C ALA A 153 -8.09 17.89 0.94
N LYS A 154 -8.27 19.16 1.32
CA LYS A 154 -8.63 19.59 2.68
C LYS A 154 -9.97 19.05 3.22
N LYS A 155 -10.86 18.58 2.33
CA LYS A 155 -12.16 17.99 2.68
C LYS A 155 -12.12 16.45 2.71
N ILE A 156 -10.99 15.84 2.38
CA ILE A 156 -10.81 14.39 2.42
C ILE A 156 -10.58 13.98 3.88
N LYS A 157 -11.50 13.19 4.43
CA LYS A 157 -11.45 12.75 5.83
C LYS A 157 -10.42 11.66 6.02
N PHE A 158 -10.44 10.64 5.15
CA PHE A 158 -9.55 9.49 5.21
C PHE A 158 -8.81 9.28 3.90
N VAL A 159 -7.58 8.81 4.02
CA VAL A 159 -6.82 8.19 2.92
C VAL A 159 -6.49 6.76 3.33
N VAL A 160 -7.04 5.79 2.62
CA VAL A 160 -6.80 4.37 2.86
C VAL A 160 -5.74 3.89 1.88
N VAL A 161 -4.69 3.23 2.35
CA VAL A 161 -3.66 2.63 1.49
C VAL A 161 -3.78 1.12 1.57
N THR A 162 -4.03 0.49 0.41
CA THR A 162 -4.41 -0.93 0.33
C THR A 162 -3.24 -1.89 0.53
N SER A 163 -2.02 -1.44 0.28
CA SER A 163 -0.82 -2.27 0.29
C SER A 163 0.42 -1.42 0.58
N SER A 164 1.42 -2.02 1.23
CA SER A 164 2.72 -1.37 1.49
C SER A 164 3.61 -1.27 0.25
N GLN A 165 3.17 -1.79 -0.90
CA GLN A 165 3.87 -1.63 -2.16
C GLN A 165 3.86 -0.15 -2.62
N PRO A 166 4.96 0.36 -3.21
CA PRO A 166 5.18 1.80 -3.40
C PRO A 166 4.18 2.48 -4.34
N GLN A 167 3.57 1.73 -5.27
CA GLN A 167 2.65 2.28 -6.27
C GLN A 167 1.27 2.69 -5.72
N PHE A 168 1.01 2.51 -4.42
CA PHE A 168 -0.26 2.86 -3.77
C PHE A 168 -0.16 4.10 -2.86
N SER A 169 1.05 4.57 -2.55
CA SER A 169 1.30 5.62 -1.55
C SER A 169 2.11 6.82 -2.06
N GLY A 170 2.20 7.02 -3.38
CA GLY A 170 3.09 8.01 -3.99
C GLY A 170 2.68 9.48 -3.81
N ASN A 171 1.44 9.77 -3.43
CA ASN A 171 0.94 11.14 -3.29
C ASN A 171 0.25 11.42 -1.95
N LEU A 172 0.68 10.76 -0.86
CA LEU A 172 0.13 11.01 0.48
C LEU A 172 0.24 12.48 0.89
N ASN A 173 1.29 13.18 0.44
CA ASN A 173 1.51 14.60 0.71
C ASN A 173 0.45 15.55 0.14
N LEU A 174 -0.42 15.09 -0.78
CA LEU A 174 -1.56 15.87 -1.23
C LEU A 174 -2.64 16.03 -0.14
N PHE A 175 -2.64 15.18 0.89
CA PHE A 175 -3.71 15.04 1.87
C PHE A 175 -3.25 15.33 3.32
N PRO A 176 -2.62 16.49 3.61
CA PRO A 176 -2.01 16.76 4.92
C PRO A 176 -3.01 16.84 6.09
N PHE A 177 -4.31 16.98 5.81
CA PHE A 177 -5.37 17.08 6.82
C PHE A 177 -6.15 15.77 7.02
N SER A 178 -5.86 14.75 6.22
CA SER A 178 -6.56 13.46 6.28
C SER A 178 -5.96 12.55 7.34
N GLN A 179 -6.78 11.66 7.88
CA GLN A 179 -6.30 10.50 8.63
C GLN A 179 -5.95 9.37 7.66
N PHE A 180 -4.73 8.88 7.73
CA PHE A 180 -4.26 7.77 6.92
C PHE A 180 -4.56 6.45 7.62
N ILE A 181 -5.14 5.52 6.88
CA ILE A 181 -5.44 4.16 7.35
C ILE A 181 -4.67 3.18 6.47
N MET A 182 -3.70 2.54 7.08
CA MET A 182 -2.99 1.37 6.57
C MET A 182 -3.41 0.18 7.42
N ALA A 183 -3.07 -1.03 7.01
CA ALA A 183 -3.53 -2.23 7.72
C ALA A 183 -3.06 -2.30 9.18
N ASP A 184 -1.78 -2.02 9.42
CA ASP A 184 -1.13 -2.08 10.72
C ASP A 184 -0.86 -0.71 11.34
N ALA A 185 -1.15 0.38 10.64
CA ALA A 185 -0.85 1.73 11.09
C ALA A 185 -1.99 2.71 10.79
N THR A 186 -2.20 3.66 11.69
CA THR A 186 -2.93 4.88 11.38
C THR A 186 -2.07 6.07 11.69
N MET A 187 -2.07 7.03 10.78
CA MET A 187 -1.41 8.30 10.95
C MET A 187 -2.43 9.42 10.90
N TYR A 188 -2.30 10.38 11.80
CA TYR A 188 -3.04 11.63 11.74
C TYR A 188 -2.13 12.76 12.19
N LYS A 189 -1.90 13.74 11.29
CA LYS A 189 -0.89 14.79 11.47
C LYS A 189 0.48 14.17 11.75
N ASP A 190 1.07 14.50 12.88
CA ASP A 190 2.36 14.05 13.42
C ASP A 190 2.26 12.80 14.31
N ASN A 191 1.07 12.24 14.49
CA ASN A 191 0.84 11.08 15.34
C ASN A 191 0.69 9.80 14.51
N ILE A 192 1.43 8.76 14.87
CA ILE A 192 1.32 7.42 14.26
C ILE A 192 1.01 6.41 15.35
N VAL A 193 0.02 5.55 15.10
CA VAL A 193 -0.33 4.43 15.96
C VAL A 193 -0.23 3.14 15.17
N PHE A 194 0.65 2.25 15.61
CA PHE A 194 0.75 0.88 15.12
C PHE A 194 -0.21 -0.01 15.89
N MET A 195 -1.05 -0.76 15.19
CA MET A 195 -1.98 -1.69 15.78
C MET A 195 -2.40 -2.77 14.80
N LYS A 196 -2.52 -4.00 15.30
CA LYS A 196 -2.96 -5.15 14.52
C LYS A 196 -4.49 -5.18 14.40
N ARG A 197 -5.05 -4.22 13.63
CA ARG A 197 -6.51 -4.02 13.49
C ARG A 197 -7.26 -5.21 12.89
N PHE A 198 -6.57 -5.96 12.04
CA PHE A 198 -7.17 -6.90 11.10
C PHE A 198 -6.92 -8.37 11.45
N GLU A 199 -6.54 -8.67 12.71
CA GLU A 199 -6.45 -10.06 13.18
C GLU A 199 -7.83 -10.73 13.14
N LYS A 200 -7.86 -12.00 12.69
CA LYS A 200 -9.07 -12.84 12.62
C LYS A 200 -10.19 -12.33 11.68
N HIS A 201 -9.85 -11.72 10.55
CA HIS A 201 -10.83 -11.27 9.54
C HIS A 201 -11.80 -10.19 10.06
N SER A 202 -11.37 -9.39 11.03
CA SER A 202 -12.15 -8.25 11.50
C SER A 202 -12.43 -7.26 10.37
N ILE A 203 -13.62 -6.67 10.43
CA ILE A 203 -14.10 -5.65 9.51
C ILE A 203 -14.07 -4.32 10.24
N LEU A 204 -13.51 -3.29 9.61
CA LEU A 204 -13.53 -1.93 10.14
C LEU A 204 -14.50 -1.08 9.32
N GLU A 205 -15.48 -0.45 9.96
CA GLU A 205 -16.33 0.55 9.30
C GLU A 205 -15.59 1.90 9.19
N LEU A 206 -15.67 2.56 8.04
CA LEU A 206 -15.01 3.85 7.79
C LEU A 206 -15.94 5.03 8.09
N CYS A 207 -17.01 5.15 7.32
CA CYS A 207 -17.94 6.27 7.38
C CYS A 207 -19.34 5.83 7.81
N SER A 208 -19.75 4.65 7.35
CA SER A 208 -21.05 4.03 7.63
C SER A 208 -20.96 2.52 7.38
N PRO A 209 -22.02 1.74 7.66
CA PRO A 209 -22.08 0.31 7.29
C PRO A 209 -21.94 0.01 5.79
N ASN A 210 -21.94 1.05 4.93
CA ASN A 210 -21.68 0.93 3.50
C ASN A 210 -20.19 0.96 3.14
N SER A 211 -19.31 1.46 4.01
CA SER A 211 -17.88 1.61 3.72
C SER A 211 -17.06 0.83 4.73
N LEU A 212 -16.46 -0.26 4.28
CA LEU A 212 -15.78 -1.24 5.13
C LEU A 212 -14.35 -1.45 4.67
N ILE A 213 -13.45 -1.76 5.60
CA ILE A 213 -12.11 -2.28 5.33
C ILE A 213 -12.04 -3.72 5.82
N GLN A 214 -11.51 -4.59 4.98
CA GLN A 214 -11.23 -5.99 5.29
C GLN A 214 -9.75 -6.30 5.05
N SER A 215 -9.18 -7.17 5.89
CA SER A 215 -7.86 -7.77 5.62
C SER A 215 -7.91 -8.56 4.32
N THR A 216 -6.91 -8.45 3.47
CA THR A 216 -6.76 -9.25 2.25
C THR A 216 -5.28 -9.58 2.00
N PRO A 217 -4.63 -10.32 2.91
CA PRO A 217 -3.23 -10.68 2.78
C PRO A 217 -2.98 -11.50 1.51
N GLY A 218 -1.75 -11.46 1.03
CA GLY A 218 -1.33 -12.18 -0.17
C GLY A 218 -0.35 -11.35 -0.99
N PRO A 219 -0.76 -10.18 -1.52
CA PRO A 219 0.18 -9.27 -2.19
C PRO A 219 1.25 -8.78 -1.21
N THR A 220 0.83 -8.42 0.00
CA THR A 220 1.69 -8.16 1.16
C THR A 220 1.07 -8.81 2.40
N PRO A 221 1.83 -9.00 3.50
CA PRO A 221 1.28 -9.57 4.74
C PRO A 221 0.14 -8.72 5.32
N ASN A 222 0.16 -7.41 5.05
CA ASN A 222 -0.72 -6.41 5.60
C ASN A 222 -1.55 -5.72 4.50
N SER A 223 -1.90 -6.44 3.43
CA SER A 223 -2.83 -5.91 2.42
C SER A 223 -4.26 -5.82 2.96
N ILE A 224 -4.99 -4.79 2.53
CA ILE A 224 -6.41 -4.56 2.86
C ILE A 224 -7.19 -4.20 1.60
N THR A 225 -8.50 -4.47 1.63
CA THR A 225 -9.45 -4.12 0.59
C THR A 225 -10.55 -3.25 1.18
N VAL A 226 -10.96 -2.21 0.45
CA VAL A 226 -12.11 -1.38 0.82
C VAL A 226 -13.35 -1.89 0.11
N ILE A 227 -14.39 -2.27 0.85
CA ILE A 227 -15.69 -2.66 0.33
C ILE A 227 -16.65 -1.48 0.46
N VAL A 228 -17.29 -1.12 -0.65
CA VAL A 228 -18.27 -0.03 -0.72
C VAL A 228 -19.59 -0.59 -1.23
N ARG A 229 -20.63 -0.52 -0.41
CA ARG A 229 -21.99 -1.02 -0.73
C ARG A 229 -22.87 0.11 -1.23
N ASN A 230 -23.96 -0.29 -1.92
CA ASN A 230 -24.99 0.62 -2.40
C ASN A 230 -24.44 1.75 -3.29
N VAL A 231 -23.41 1.43 -4.09
CA VAL A 231 -22.89 2.35 -5.10
C VAL A 231 -23.88 2.40 -6.25
N ASP A 232 -24.24 3.62 -6.65
CA ASP A 232 -25.25 3.83 -7.69
C ASP A 232 -24.90 3.07 -8.98
N LEU A 233 -25.88 2.37 -9.55
CA LEU A 233 -25.77 1.51 -10.74
C LEU A 233 -24.78 0.31 -10.66
N MET A 234 -23.95 0.21 -9.62
CA MET A 234 -22.90 -0.80 -9.50
C MET A 234 -23.08 -1.77 -8.33
N GLY A 235 -23.94 -1.46 -7.34
CA GLY A 235 -24.18 -2.36 -6.21
C GLY A 235 -23.03 -2.34 -5.21
N THR A 236 -22.40 -3.50 -4.96
CA THR A 236 -21.26 -3.63 -4.05
C THR A 236 -19.95 -3.68 -4.81
N ILE A 237 -18.99 -2.84 -4.43
CA ILE A 237 -17.70 -2.70 -5.10
C ILE A 237 -16.56 -2.98 -4.12
N ALA A 238 -15.56 -3.74 -4.54
CA ALA A 238 -14.27 -3.84 -3.87
C ALA A 238 -13.23 -2.94 -4.55
N ILE A 239 -12.63 -2.02 -3.79
CA ILE A 239 -11.41 -1.29 -4.21
C ILE A 239 -10.23 -2.04 -3.63
N ALA A 240 -9.60 -2.86 -4.47
CA ALA A 240 -8.81 -4.00 -4.02
C ALA A 240 -7.32 -3.90 -4.33
N GLY A 241 -6.88 -2.84 -5.02
CA GLY A 241 -5.47 -2.53 -5.22
C GLY A 241 -4.65 -3.76 -5.64
N ALA A 242 -3.57 -4.04 -4.90
CA ALA A 242 -2.64 -5.12 -5.18
C ALA A 242 -3.26 -6.54 -5.18
N LEU A 243 -4.44 -6.74 -4.56
CA LEU A 243 -5.13 -8.03 -4.56
C LEU A 243 -5.50 -8.45 -5.99
N PHE A 244 -5.85 -7.49 -6.84
CA PHE A 244 -6.11 -7.69 -8.26
C PHE A 244 -5.18 -6.77 -9.06
N PRO A 245 -3.95 -7.21 -9.40
CA PRO A 245 -2.96 -6.36 -10.06
C PRO A 245 -3.45 -5.82 -11.41
N ASN A 246 -4.07 -6.67 -12.23
CA ASN A 246 -4.44 -6.31 -13.59
C ASN A 246 -5.62 -7.13 -14.12
N GLY A 247 -6.70 -6.45 -14.50
CA GLY A 247 -7.80 -7.01 -15.29
C GLY A 247 -8.66 -8.03 -14.56
N ASN A 248 -9.51 -8.71 -15.34
CA ASN A 248 -10.34 -9.82 -14.86
C ASN A 248 -9.63 -11.19 -14.97
N ASP A 249 -8.46 -11.26 -15.63
CA ASP A 249 -7.69 -12.50 -15.73
C ASP A 249 -6.88 -12.70 -14.44
N LEU A 250 -7.46 -13.47 -13.53
CA LEU A 250 -6.91 -13.70 -12.20
C LEU A 250 -5.59 -14.48 -12.23
N ASN A 251 -5.26 -15.15 -13.34
CA ASN A 251 -4.06 -15.97 -13.46
C ASN A 251 -2.85 -15.18 -13.97
N VAL A 252 -3.06 -13.95 -14.44
CA VAL A 252 -2.00 -13.10 -15.01
C VAL A 252 -1.50 -12.12 -13.96
N PHE A 253 -0.46 -12.52 -13.24
CA PHE A 253 0.25 -11.67 -12.29
C PHE A 253 1.74 -12.02 -12.20
N ASP A 254 2.56 -11.04 -11.82
CA ASP A 254 3.97 -11.28 -11.53
C ASP A 254 4.10 -11.97 -10.17
N ARG A 255 4.62 -13.20 -10.14
CA ARG A 255 4.82 -13.95 -8.89
C ARG A 255 5.78 -13.24 -7.94
N ASN A 256 6.72 -12.44 -8.45
CA ASN A 256 7.66 -11.68 -7.62
C ASN A 256 6.99 -10.48 -6.92
N SER A 257 5.78 -10.10 -7.35
CA SER A 257 5.00 -9.02 -6.73
C SER A 257 4.08 -9.51 -5.59
N ILE A 258 4.08 -10.82 -5.31
CA ILE A 258 3.19 -11.47 -4.35
C ILE A 258 4.02 -12.06 -3.21
N TYR A 259 3.62 -11.74 -1.98
CA TYR A 259 4.25 -12.28 -0.77
C TYR A 259 3.83 -13.73 -0.50
N ASP A 260 2.53 -14.04 -0.63
CA ASP A 260 1.95 -15.35 -0.35
C ASP A 260 0.82 -15.65 -1.34
N ILE A 261 1.02 -16.67 -2.19
CA ILE A 261 0.07 -17.05 -3.25
C ILE A 261 -1.18 -17.71 -2.68
N ASP A 262 -1.06 -18.52 -1.64
CA ASP A 262 -2.21 -19.22 -1.06
C ASP A 262 -3.13 -18.21 -0.38
N LYS A 263 -2.55 -17.26 0.37
CA LYS A 263 -3.29 -16.14 0.95
C LYS A 263 -3.90 -15.22 -0.09
N LEU A 264 -3.19 -14.98 -1.21
CA LEU A 264 -3.71 -14.22 -2.33
C LEU A 264 -4.99 -14.86 -2.89
N ILE A 265 -4.95 -16.17 -3.14
CA ILE A 265 -6.09 -16.93 -3.68
C ILE A 265 -7.25 -16.93 -2.68
N GLU A 266 -6.98 -17.21 -1.40
CA GLU A 266 -7.98 -17.18 -0.32
C GLU A 266 -8.67 -15.81 -0.26
N SER A 267 -7.88 -14.73 -0.23
CA SER A 267 -8.38 -13.35 -0.17
C SER A 267 -9.18 -12.99 -1.43
N ARG A 268 -8.71 -13.38 -2.63
CA ARG A 268 -9.44 -13.14 -3.89
C ARG A 268 -10.79 -13.82 -3.90
N ASN A 269 -10.83 -15.11 -3.54
CA ASN A 269 -12.06 -15.89 -3.54
C ASN A 269 -13.10 -15.27 -2.59
N ARG A 270 -12.68 -14.90 -1.37
CA ARG A 270 -13.58 -14.20 -0.43
C ARG A 270 -14.16 -12.92 -1.03
N ILE A 271 -13.31 -12.06 -1.58
CA ILE A 271 -13.77 -10.77 -2.14
C ILE A 271 -14.70 -10.98 -3.34
N ILE A 272 -14.38 -11.92 -4.24
CA ILE A 272 -15.22 -12.28 -5.39
C ILE A 272 -16.62 -12.72 -4.95
N CYS A 273 -16.72 -13.51 -3.89
CA CYS A 273 -18.02 -13.98 -3.40
C CYS A 273 -18.88 -12.86 -2.80
N GLU A 274 -18.28 -11.77 -2.32
CA GLU A 274 -18.99 -10.71 -1.58
C GLU A 274 -19.42 -9.51 -2.44
N VAL A 275 -18.87 -9.33 -3.65
CA VAL A 275 -19.05 -8.07 -4.42
C VAL A 275 -19.55 -8.28 -5.84
N ASP A 276 -20.08 -7.20 -6.44
CA ASP A 276 -20.56 -7.15 -7.82
C ASP A 276 -19.49 -6.62 -8.79
N TRP A 277 -18.60 -5.74 -8.30
CA TRP A 277 -17.53 -5.13 -9.08
C TRP A 277 -16.23 -5.05 -8.30
N ILE A 278 -15.12 -5.05 -9.04
CA ILE A 278 -13.77 -4.92 -8.49
C ILE A 278 -13.06 -3.76 -9.22
N VAL A 279 -12.43 -2.88 -8.45
CA VAL A 279 -11.44 -1.90 -8.92
C VAL A 279 -10.05 -2.49 -8.64
N PRO A 280 -9.34 -2.97 -9.67
CA PRO A 280 -8.00 -3.53 -9.55
C PRO A 280 -6.92 -2.45 -9.41
N ALA A 281 -5.64 -2.81 -9.32
CA ALA A 281 -4.54 -1.86 -9.28
C ALA A 281 -4.34 -1.13 -10.61
N SER A 282 -4.15 -1.85 -11.73
CA SER A 282 -3.61 -1.26 -12.98
C SER A 282 -4.47 -1.49 -14.23
N SER A 283 -5.78 -1.71 -14.07
CA SER A 283 -6.74 -1.74 -15.18
C SER A 283 -8.07 -1.11 -14.84
N SER A 284 -8.96 -0.97 -15.83
CA SER A 284 -10.33 -0.54 -15.60
C SER A 284 -11.07 -1.46 -14.61
N PRO A 285 -12.04 -0.91 -13.83
CA PRO A 285 -12.94 -1.73 -13.02
C PRO A 285 -13.65 -2.78 -13.87
N PHE A 286 -13.89 -3.96 -13.29
CA PHE A 286 -14.58 -5.06 -13.96
C PHE A 286 -15.68 -5.65 -13.09
N ARG A 287 -16.72 -6.16 -13.76
CA ARG A 287 -17.84 -6.84 -13.11
C ARG A 287 -17.45 -8.27 -12.73
N VAL A 288 -17.83 -8.68 -11.53
CA VAL A 288 -17.73 -10.08 -11.10
C VAL A 288 -18.73 -10.91 -11.90
N THR A 289 -18.24 -11.87 -12.67
CA THR A 289 -19.05 -12.77 -13.50
C THR A 289 -19.40 -14.04 -12.75
N GLN A 290 -20.36 -14.82 -13.27
CA GLN A 290 -20.65 -16.14 -12.72
C GLN A 290 -19.43 -17.08 -12.79
N LEU A 291 -18.61 -16.98 -13.84
CA LEU A 291 -17.38 -17.75 -13.97
C LEU A 291 -16.39 -17.45 -12.83
N HIS A 292 -16.23 -16.17 -12.46
CA HIS A 292 -15.39 -15.81 -11.32
C HIS A 292 -15.90 -16.46 -10.03
N ARG A 293 -17.21 -16.43 -9.81
CA ARG A 293 -17.85 -17.03 -8.63
C ARG A 293 -17.64 -18.54 -8.59
N THR A 294 -17.92 -19.24 -9.68
CA THR A 294 -17.70 -20.70 -9.79
C THR A 294 -16.26 -21.07 -9.49
N ASN A 295 -15.28 -20.32 -10.02
CA ASN A 295 -13.86 -20.56 -9.74
C ASN A 295 -13.47 -20.25 -8.27
N ALA A 296 -14.20 -19.36 -7.61
CA ALA A 296 -14.05 -19.05 -6.19
C ALA A 296 -14.85 -19.98 -5.26
N ASN A 297 -15.57 -20.97 -5.80
CA ASN A 297 -16.47 -21.87 -5.08
C ASN A 297 -17.66 -21.16 -4.40
N CYS A 298 -18.26 -20.22 -5.13
CA CYS A 298 -19.54 -19.56 -4.84
C CYS A 298 -20.26 -19.23 -6.17
#